data_AF-A0A7C7A4W2-F1
#
_entry.id   AF-A0A7C7A4W2-F1
#
_cell.length_a   1.000
_cell.length_b   1.000
_cell.length_c   1.000
_cell.angle_alpha   90.00
_cell.angle_beta   90.00
_cell.angle_gamma   90.00
#
_symmetry.space_group_name_H-M   'P 1'
#
loop_
_entity.id
_entity.type
_entity.pdbx_description
1 polymer ?
#
loop_
_entity_poly.entity_id
_entity_poly.type
_entity_poly.pdbx_seq_one_letter_code
_entity_poly.pdbx_strand_id
1 'polypeptide(L)'
;MLLKLNFYKEDKKLSKKTFYVTTPIYYVNAEPHIGHAYTTVIADFLTRWHRLAGYDSYFLTGTDEHGEKIWQAAQRAEEEPQAFVDRVSTRFK
;
A
#
# COMPACT_ATOMS: atom_id res chain seq x y z
N MET A 1 18.44 -16.24 54.19
CA MET A 1 18.16 -17.13 53.04
C MET A 1 16.66 -17.39 53.05
N LEU A 2 15.79 -16.90 52.17
CA LEU A 2 15.86 -16.30 50.84
C LEU A 2 14.80 -15.20 50.77
N LEU A 3 15.17 -14.00 50.30
CA LEU A 3 14.22 -12.96 49.90
C LEU A 3 13.55 -13.38 48.60
N LYS A 4 12.23 -13.64 48.64
CA LYS A 4 11.41 -13.77 47.44
C LYS A 4 11.31 -12.38 46.79
N LEU A 5 12.15 -12.12 45.79
CA LEU A 5 11.99 -11.00 44.87
C LEU A 5 10.73 -11.25 44.04
N ASN A 6 9.61 -10.67 44.47
CA ASN A 6 8.43 -10.54 43.62
C ASN A 6 8.76 -9.54 42.50
N PHE A 7 9.23 -10.06 41.37
CA PHE A 7 9.21 -9.32 40.11
C PHE A 7 7.75 -9.14 39.70
N TYR A 8 7.10 -8.08 40.19
CA TYR A 8 5.97 -7.48 39.49
C TYR A 8 6.51 -6.92 38.17
N LYS A 9 6.59 -7.76 37.15
CA LYS A 9 6.54 -7.25 35.78
C LYS A 9 5.14 -6.69 35.64
N GLU A 10 5.00 -5.37 35.65
CA GLU A 10 3.84 -4.76 35.01
C GLU A 10 3.81 -5.31 33.59
N ASP A 11 2.88 -6.23 33.31
CA ASP A 11 2.44 -6.53 31.96
C ASP A 11 1.71 -5.29 31.43
N LYS A 12 2.44 -4.19 31.21
CA LYS A 12 1.99 -3.18 30.28
C LYS A 12 1.88 -3.92 28.96
N LYS A 13 0.64 -4.26 28.58
CA LYS A 13 0.27 -4.53 27.18
C LYS A 13 0.80 -3.36 26.38
N LEU A 14 2.02 -3.50 25.86
CA LEU A 14 2.61 -2.51 24.98
C LEU A 14 1.77 -2.62 23.72
N SER A 15 0.80 -1.71 23.56
CA SER A 15 0.09 -1.53 22.30
C SER A 15 1.13 -1.54 21.20
N LYS A 16 1.03 -2.52 20.29
CA LYS A 16 1.93 -2.57 19.14
C LYS A 16 1.89 -1.22 18.44
N LYS A 17 3.05 -0.68 18.11
CA LYS A 17 3.12 0.56 17.35
C LYS A 17 2.59 0.31 15.95
N THR A 18 1.82 1.25 15.41
CA THR A 18 1.28 1.15 14.05
C THR A 18 2.26 1.77 13.05
N PHE A 19 2.47 1.08 11.93
CA PHE A 19 3.12 1.61 10.75
C PHE A 19 2.12 1.63 9.59
N TYR A 20 2.00 2.76 8.91
CA TYR A 20 1.08 2.93 7.78
C TYR A 20 1.80 3.66 6.66
N VAL A 21 1.88 3.05 5.48
CA VAL A 21 2.51 3.65 4.30
C VAL A 21 1.55 3.59 3.11
N THR A 22 1.59 4.64 2.30
CA THR A 22 0.86 4.71 1.04
C THR A 22 1.81 4.96 -0.12
N THR A 23 1.47 4.45 -1.30
CA THR A 23 2.02 4.97 -2.56
C THR A 23 1.11 6.12 -3.05
N PRO A 24 1.55 6.88 -4.06
CA PRO A 24 0.61 7.60 -4.90
C PRO A 24 -0.41 6.62 -5.51
N ILE A 25 -1.61 7.11 -5.78
CA ILE A 25 -2.56 6.42 -6.67
C ILE A 25 -2.11 6.64 -8.12
N TYR A 26 -1.95 5.56 -8.88
CA TYR A 26 -1.36 5.62 -10.22
C TYR A 26 -2.41 5.88 -11.29
N TYR A 27 -2.18 6.85 -12.17
CA TYR A 27 -3.06 7.09 -13.32
C TYR A 27 -3.11 5.88 -14.23
N VAL A 28 -4.32 5.43 -14.57
CA VAL A 28 -4.55 4.28 -15.47
C VAL A 28 -4.69 4.68 -16.94
N ASN A 29 -4.11 5.82 -17.34
CA ASN A 29 -4.11 6.24 -18.74
C ASN A 29 -3.11 5.45 -19.61
N ALA A 30 -2.21 4.68 -18.99
CA ALA A 30 -1.20 3.86 -19.65
C ALA A 30 -0.79 2.67 -18.76
N GLU A 31 0.02 1.79 -19.35
CA GLU A 31 0.57 0.60 -18.68
C GLU A 31 1.51 0.94 -17.51
N PRO A 32 1.57 0.07 -16.48
CA PRO A 32 2.56 0.19 -15.42
C PRO A 32 4.00 0.20 -15.96
N HIS A 33 4.87 1.06 -15.41
CA HIS A 33 6.28 1.11 -15.76
C HIS A 33 7.17 1.17 -14.51
N ILE A 34 8.49 1.24 -14.71
CA ILE A 34 9.50 1.16 -13.63
C ILE A 34 9.30 2.20 -12.52
N GLY A 35 8.70 3.35 -12.81
CA GLY A 35 8.43 4.38 -11.80
C GLY A 35 7.38 3.93 -10.78
N HIS A 36 6.32 3.27 -11.26
CA HIS A 36 5.29 2.67 -10.40
C HIS A 36 5.89 1.54 -9.57
N ALA A 37 6.67 0.66 -10.21
CA ALA A 37 7.32 -0.47 -9.55
C ALA A 37 8.28 -0.01 -8.44
N TYR A 38 9.14 0.98 -8.71
CA TYR A 38 10.10 1.50 -7.74
C TYR A 38 9.42 1.97 -6.44
N THR A 39 8.39 2.78 -6.59
CA THR A 39 7.66 3.35 -5.45
C THR A 39 6.91 2.27 -4.67
N THR A 40 6.27 1.34 -5.39
CA THR A 40 5.54 0.21 -4.80
C THR A 40 6.48 -0.72 -4.02
N VAL A 41 7.65 -1.04 -4.58
CA VAL A 41 8.65 -1.91 -3.93
C VAL A 41 9.21 -1.28 -2.66
N ILE A 42 9.44 0.03 -2.64
CA ILE A 42 9.87 0.72 -1.42
C ILE A 42 8.80 0.64 -0.33
N ALA A 43 7.53 0.91 -0.66
CA ALA A 43 6.43 0.83 0.29
C ALA A 43 6.24 -0.59 0.83
N ASP A 44 6.33 -1.61 -0.03
CA ASP A 44 6.29 -3.02 0.37
C ASP A 44 7.48 -3.38 1.30
N PHE A 45 8.70 -2.98 0.94
CA PHE A 45 9.89 -3.20 1.77
C PHE A 45 9.73 -2.61 3.17
N LEU A 46 9.33 -1.33 3.26
CA LEU A 46 9.13 -0.65 4.54
C LEU A 46 8.05 -1.34 5.38
N THR A 47 6.96 -1.78 4.76
CA THR A 47 5.87 -2.49 5.44
C THR A 47 6.34 -3.82 6.01
N ARG A 48 7.11 -4.60 5.22
CA ARG A 48 7.68 -5.89 5.68
C ARG A 48 8.70 -5.68 6.79
N TRP A 49 9.55 -4.67 6.66
CA TRP A 49 10.53 -4.32 7.68
C TRP A 49 9.88 -3.98 9.02
N HIS A 50 8.86 -3.11 9.03
CA HIS A 50 8.16 -2.75 10.26
C HIS A 50 7.38 -3.92 10.86
N ARG A 51 6.81 -4.79 10.01
CA ARG A 51 6.16 -6.02 10.47
C ARG A 51 7.16 -6.95 11.18
N LEU A 52 8.38 -7.10 10.64
CA LEU A 52 9.46 -7.86 11.29
C LEU A 52 9.92 -7.22 12.60
N ALA A 53 9.88 -5.88 12.69
CA ALA A 53 10.18 -5.14 13.92
C ALA A 53 9.02 -5.15 14.95
N GLY A 54 7.95 -5.90 14.71
CA GLY A 54 6.84 -6.09 15.65
C GLY A 54 5.72 -5.04 15.58
N TYR A 55 5.69 -4.21 14.54
CA TYR A 55 4.65 -3.19 14.34
C TYR A 55 3.39 -3.80 13.70
N ASP A 56 2.22 -3.24 14.02
CA ASP A 56 1.01 -3.46 13.23
C ASP A 56 1.12 -2.62 11.95
N SER A 57 1.47 -3.28 10.84
CA SER A 57 1.92 -2.62 9.61
C SER A 57 0.92 -2.78 8.47
N TYR A 58 0.54 -1.66 7.85
CA TYR A 58 -0.43 -1.54 6.77
C TYR A 58 0.18 -0.85 5.56
N PHE A 59 -0.20 -1.31 4.37
CA PHE A 59 0.21 -0.77 3.09
C PHE A 59 -1.03 -0.54 2.22
N LEU A 60 -1.22 0.71 1.76
CA LEU A 60 -2.27 1.07 0.80
C LEU A 60 -1.65 1.57 -0.52
N THR A 61 -2.15 1.04 -1.63
CA THR A 61 -1.85 1.49 -3.00
C THR A 61 -3.16 1.53 -3.77
N GLY A 62 -3.15 2.09 -4.98
CA GLY A 62 -4.34 2.12 -5.83
C GLY A 62 -4.10 2.86 -7.14
N THR A 63 -5.20 3.10 -7.84
CA THR A 63 -5.26 3.71 -9.16
C THR A 63 -6.10 4.98 -9.15
N ASP A 64 -5.70 5.97 -9.95
CA ASP A 64 -6.51 7.16 -10.23
C ASP A 64 -7.21 6.99 -11.58
N GLU A 65 -8.51 6.76 -11.50
CA GLU A 65 -9.36 6.28 -12.60
C GLU A 65 -10.26 7.39 -13.19
N HIS A 66 -10.16 8.62 -12.69
CA HIS A 66 -11.03 9.72 -13.10
C HIS A 66 -10.28 10.79 -13.91
N GLY A 67 -11.05 11.64 -14.61
CA GLY A 67 -10.55 12.83 -15.29
C GLY A 67 -10.51 12.73 -16.81
N GLU A 68 -10.36 13.88 -17.47
CA GLU A 68 -10.43 14.02 -18.92
C GLU A 68 -9.39 13.16 -19.65
N LYS A 69 -8.19 13.02 -19.09
CA LYS A 69 -7.12 12.18 -19.68
C LYS A 69 -7.50 10.70 -19.74
N ILE A 70 -8.24 10.20 -18.76
CA ILE A 70 -8.71 8.81 -18.73
C ILE A 70 -9.82 8.64 -19.75
N TRP A 71 -10.76 9.59 -19.81
CA TRP A 71 -11.80 9.59 -20.83
C TRP A 71 -11.21 9.62 -22.25
N GLN A 72 -10.25 10.50 -22.54
CA GLN A 72 -9.56 10.56 -23.83
C GLN A 72 -8.80 9.26 -24.14
N ALA A 73 -8.18 8.62 -23.15
CA ALA A 73 -7.49 7.35 -23.33
C ALA A 73 -8.47 6.20 -23.67
N ALA A 74 -9.62 6.14 -22.98
CA ALA A 74 -10.69 5.19 -23.26
C ALA A 74 -11.27 5.38 -24.68
N GLN A 75 -11.51 6.63 -25.09
CA GLN A 75 -11.96 6.95 -26.46
C GLN A 75 -10.95 6.49 -27.52
N ARG A 76 -9.64 6.72 -27.31
CA ARG A 76 -8.59 6.23 -28.23
C ARG A 76 -8.48 4.70 -28.25
N ALA A 77 -8.88 4.03 -27.18
CA ALA A 77 -8.93 2.59 -27.08
C ALA A 77 -10.26 2.00 -27.58
N GLU A 78 -11.22 2.83 -28.00
CA GLU A 78 -12.57 2.42 -28.41
C GLU A 78 -13.32 1.61 -27.33
N GLU A 79 -13.07 1.95 -26.06
CA GLU A 79 -13.65 1.29 -24.89
C GLU A 79 -14.51 2.27 -24.07
N GLU A 80 -15.56 1.75 -23.43
CA GLU A 80 -16.28 2.50 -22.39
C GLU A 80 -15.35 2.83 -21.23
N PRO A 81 -15.42 4.04 -20.62
CA PRO A 81 -14.48 4.46 -19.58
C PRO A 81 -14.33 3.47 -18.42
N GLN A 82 -15.44 2.89 -17.94
CA GLN A 82 -15.40 1.90 -16.86
C GLN A 82 -14.65 0.64 -17.27
N ALA A 83 -14.92 0.10 -18.46
CA ALA A 83 -14.25 -1.09 -18.96
C ALA A 83 -12.75 -0.85 -19.16
N PHE A 84 -12.38 0.34 -19.63
CA PHE A 84 -10.99 0.75 -19.80
C PHE A 84 -10.23 0.78 -18.46
N VAL A 85 -10.78 1.45 -17.45
CA VAL A 85 -10.11 1.54 -16.14
C VAL A 85 -10.06 0.19 -15.44
N ASP A 86 -11.11 -0.64 -15.53
CA ASP A 86 -11.12 -2.00 -14.95
C ASP A 86 -9.99 -2.87 -15.54
N ARG A 87 -9.81 -2.79 -16.87
CA ARG A 87 -8.77 -3.54 -17.59
C ARG A 87 -7.36 -3.08 -17.21
N VAL A 88 -7.12 -1.77 -17.15
CA VAL A 88 -5.78 -1.22 -16.85
C VAL A 88 -5.45 -1.37 -15.36
N SER A 89 -6.41 -1.11 -14.47
CA SER A 89 -6.26 -1.25 -13.01
C SER A 89 -5.86 -2.67 -12.61
N THR A 90 -6.36 -3.69 -13.32
CA THR A 90 -5.96 -5.09 -13.10
C THR A 90 -4.46 -5.33 -13.30
N ARG A 91 -3.76 -4.50 -14.10
CA ARG A 91 -2.31 -4.64 -14.32
C ARG A 91 -1.46 -4.05 -13.19
N PHE A 92 -2.07 -3.31 -12.26
CA PHE A 92 -1.43 -2.78 -11.06
C PHE A 92 -1.62 -3.67 -9.81
N LYS A 93 -2.41 -4.75 -9.93
CA LYS A 93 -2.67 -5.73 -8.85
C LYS A 93 -1.67 -6.88 -8.90
#